data_AF-A0A933W6M4-F1
#
_entry.id   AF-A0A933W6M4-F1
#
_cell.length_a   1.000
_cell.length_b   1.000
_cell.length_c   1.000
_cell.angle_alpha   90.00
_cell.angle_beta   90.00
_cell.angle_gamma   90.00
#
_symmetry.space_group_name_H-M   'P 1'
#
loop_
_entity.id
_entity.type
_entity.pdbx_description
1 polymer ?
#
loop_
_entity_poly.entity_id
_entity_poly.type
_entity_poly.pdbx_seq_one_letter_code
_entity_poly.pdbx_strand_id
1 'polypeptide(L)'
;MCDTTGNHSHKHGVRTSQEKAYGDIRNNIAIQMDLLTKIEGQLAVIGAEDFPMVGAIVHTLEHLKGDLKKGVAEQFQLLNALDAQQAAFFNEDDHGHGHGHDDDDHGHDHGHEHGHEHGHAHA
;
A
#
# COMPACT_ATOMS: atom_id res chain seq x y z
N MET A 1 43.24 -13.25 24.82
CA MET A 1 41.83 -13.69 24.74
C MET A 1 41.02 -12.42 24.56
N CYS A 2 40.55 -12.14 23.34
CA CYS A 2 39.76 -10.94 23.05
C CYS A 2 38.28 -11.26 23.28
N ASP A 3 37.64 -10.39 24.04
CA ASP A 3 36.21 -10.39 24.34
C ASP A 3 35.42 -9.94 23.09
N THR A 4 34.53 -10.80 22.61
CA THR A 4 33.61 -10.54 21.49
C THR A 4 32.22 -10.16 21.99
N THR A 5 32.11 -9.39 23.07
CA THR A 5 30.87 -8.67 23.43
C THR A 5 30.72 -7.38 22.61
N GLY A 6 30.73 -7.53 21.29
CA GLY A 6 30.37 -6.48 20.33
C GLY A 6 29.13 -6.91 19.56
N ASN A 7 27.96 -6.83 20.19
CA ASN A 7 26.67 -7.01 19.54
C ASN A 7 26.40 -5.86 18.55
N HIS A 8 27.19 -5.77 17.47
CA HIS A 8 26.82 -5.03 16.28
C HIS A 8 26.11 -5.99 15.35
N SER A 9 24.83 -6.21 15.65
CA SER A 9 23.88 -6.73 14.67
C SER A 9 23.82 -5.75 13.51
N HIS A 10 24.71 -5.93 12.52
CA HIS A 10 24.54 -5.34 11.20
C HIS A 10 23.32 -6.02 10.57
N LYS A 11 22.14 -5.50 10.87
CA LYS A 11 20.95 -5.75 10.05
C LYS A 11 21.24 -5.15 8.68
N HIS A 12 21.77 -5.98 7.78
CA HIS A 12 21.71 -5.69 6.37
C HIS A 12 20.23 -5.53 6.04
N GLY A 13 19.80 -4.29 5.80
CA GLY A 13 18.45 -3.94 5.38
C GLY A 13 18.18 -4.48 3.99
N VAL A 14 18.04 -5.80 3.89
CA VAL A 14 17.43 -6.45 2.75
C VAL A 14 15.98 -5.97 2.76
N ARG A 15 15.72 -4.90 2.03
CA ARG A 15 14.35 -4.50 1.66
C ARG A 15 13.65 -5.78 1.24
N THR A 16 12.48 -6.06 1.81
CA THR A 16 11.71 -7.23 1.40
C THR A 16 11.51 -7.16 -0.11
N SER A 17 11.43 -8.30 -0.82
CA SER A 17 11.25 -8.31 -2.28
C SER A 17 10.08 -7.42 -2.73
N GLN A 18 9.07 -7.28 -1.86
CA GLN A 18 7.95 -6.38 -2.01
C GLN A 18 8.36 -4.89 -1.91
N GLU A 19 9.05 -4.46 -0.86
CA GLU A 19 9.55 -3.08 -0.74
C GLU A 19 10.46 -2.67 -1.90
N LYS A 20 11.27 -3.61 -2.41
CA LYS A 20 12.07 -3.39 -3.62
C LYS A 20 11.16 -3.18 -4.84
N ALA A 21 10.17 -4.03 -5.04
CA ALA A 21 9.22 -3.89 -6.15
C ALA A 21 8.46 -2.55 -6.10
N TYR A 22 8.01 -2.11 -4.93
CA TYR A 22 7.41 -0.78 -4.75
C TYR A 22 8.35 0.35 -5.11
N GLY A 23 9.61 0.28 -4.65
CA GLY A 23 10.64 1.26 -4.98
C GLY A 23 10.90 1.33 -6.48
N ASP A 24 11.00 0.17 -7.14
CA ASP A 24 11.23 0.06 -8.57
C ASP A 24 10.05 0.67 -9.38
N ILE A 25 8.80 0.40 -8.98
CA ILE A 25 7.61 0.97 -9.62
C ILE A 25 7.57 2.50 -9.44
N ARG A 26 7.81 3.01 -8.23
CA ARG A 26 7.84 4.47 -7.99
C ARG A 26 8.95 5.16 -8.79
N ASN A 27 10.12 4.54 -8.88
CA ASN A 27 11.22 5.07 -9.68
C ASN A 27 10.87 5.08 -11.18
N ASN A 28 10.24 4.01 -11.68
CA ASN A 28 9.77 3.95 -13.07
C ASN A 28 8.75 5.06 -13.38
N ILE A 29 7.79 5.31 -12.48
CA ILE A 29 6.83 6.41 -12.63
C ILE A 29 7.57 7.75 -12.70
N ALA A 30 8.53 8.00 -11.81
CA ALA A 30 9.28 9.25 -11.80
C ALA A 30 10.04 9.49 -13.11
N ILE A 31 10.70 8.45 -13.64
CA ILE A 31 11.41 8.50 -14.93
C ILE A 31 10.43 8.80 -16.08
N GLN A 32 9.27 8.14 -16.10
CA GLN A 32 8.26 8.36 -17.14
C GLN A 32 7.65 9.77 -17.09
N MET A 33 7.44 10.33 -15.90
CA MET A 33 6.95 11.71 -15.73
C MET A 33 7.98 12.76 -16.17
N ASP A 34 9.27 12.54 -15.90
CA ASP A 34 10.34 13.38 -16.43
C ASP A 34 10.40 13.31 -17.96
N LEU A 35 10.28 12.11 -18.54
CA LEU A 35 10.23 11.94 -20.00
C LEU A 35 9.01 12.61 -20.63
N LEU A 36 7.84 12.52 -20.00
CA LEU A 36 6.64 13.24 -20.44
C LEU A 36 6.87 14.75 -20.50
N THR A 37 7.47 15.32 -19.46
CA THR A 37 7.80 16.75 -19.41
C THR A 37 8.74 17.15 -20.55
N LYS A 38 9.73 16.32 -20.85
CA LYS A 38 10.66 16.54 -21.98
C LYS A 38 9.94 16.50 -23.33
N ILE A 39 9.05 15.53 -23.54
CA ILE A 39 8.27 15.41 -24.77
C ILE A 39 7.33 16.60 -24.94
N GLU A 40 6.66 17.04 -23.87
CA GLU A 40 5.79 18.22 -23.91
C GLU A 40 6.58 19.50 -24.26
N GLY A 41 7.79 19.67 -23.72
CA GLY A 41 8.70 20.74 -24.13
C GLY A 41 9.12 20.66 -25.60
N GLN A 42 9.47 19.45 -26.08
CA GLN A 42 9.86 19.25 -27.47
C GLN A 42 8.71 19.48 -28.45
N LEU A 43 7.49 19.07 -28.11
CA LEU A 43 6.30 19.36 -28.92
C LEU A 43 6.08 20.87 -29.09
N ALA A 44 6.27 21.65 -28.02
CA ALA A 44 6.12 23.10 -28.08
C ALA A 44 7.21 23.76 -28.96
N VAL A 45 8.45 23.29 -28.87
CA VAL A 45 9.56 23.82 -29.66
C VAL A 45 9.42 23.40 -31.14
N ILE A 46 9.34 22.11 -31.41
CA ILE A 46 9.32 21.56 -32.78
C ILE A 46 8.04 21.96 -33.52
N GLY A 47 6.90 22.01 -32.83
CA GLY A 47 5.63 22.40 -33.45
C GLY A 47 5.59 23.86 -33.92
N ALA A 48 6.51 24.71 -33.44
CA ALA A 48 6.65 26.10 -33.88
C ALA A 48 7.63 26.26 -35.06
N GLU A 49 8.33 25.20 -35.44
CA GLU A 49 9.34 25.24 -36.49
C GLU A 49 8.73 25.07 -37.89
N ASP A 50 9.39 25.64 -38.90
CA ASP A 50 8.99 25.58 -40.30
C ASP A 50 10.05 24.86 -41.14
N PHE A 51 10.21 23.55 -40.88
CA PHE A 51 11.07 22.68 -41.68
C PHE A 51 10.31 21.45 -42.19
N PRO A 52 10.79 20.82 -43.28
CA PRO A 52 10.14 19.63 -43.81
C PRO A 52 10.06 18.51 -42.78
N MET A 53 8.88 17.87 -42.65
CA MET A 53 8.58 16.78 -41.70
C MET A 53 8.20 17.16 -40.27
N VAL A 54 8.12 18.44 -39.89
CA VAL A 54 7.64 18.87 -38.55
C VAL A 54 6.35 18.15 -38.14
N GLY A 55 5.35 18.08 -39.03
CA GLY A 55 4.08 17.42 -38.73
C GLY A 55 4.22 15.93 -38.41
N ALA A 56 5.10 15.19 -39.09
CA ALA A 56 5.33 13.77 -38.83
C ALA A 56 6.04 13.55 -37.48
N ILE A 57 6.99 14.44 -37.14
CA ILE A 57 7.71 14.39 -35.86
C ILE A 57 6.75 14.71 -34.72
N VAL A 58 5.97 15.78 -34.83
CA VAL A 58 4.96 16.17 -33.84
C VAL A 58 3.97 15.03 -33.61
N HIS A 59 3.43 14.43 -34.69
CA HIS A 59 2.50 13.31 -34.58
C HIS A 59 3.12 12.11 -33.84
N THR A 60 4.38 11.78 -34.13
CA THR A 60 5.09 10.68 -33.46
C THR A 60 5.30 10.97 -31.96
N LEU A 61 5.67 12.21 -31.63
CA LEU A 61 5.83 12.66 -30.24
C LEU A 61 4.48 12.66 -29.48
N GLU A 62 3.38 12.97 -30.16
CA GLU A 62 2.03 12.88 -29.57
C GLU A 62 1.64 11.44 -29.22
N HIS A 63 1.93 10.47 -30.11
CA HIS A 63 1.72 9.05 -29.80
C HIS A 63 2.56 8.60 -28.61
N LEU A 64 3.86 8.92 -28.61
CA LEU A 64 4.75 8.56 -27.51
C LEU A 64 4.29 9.18 -26.18
N LYS A 65 3.82 10.43 -26.19
CA LYS A 65 3.22 11.08 -25.03
C LYS A 65 1.98 10.32 -24.55
N GLY A 66 1.10 9.91 -25.47
CA GLY A 66 -0.11 9.15 -25.15
C GLY A 66 0.21 7.82 -24.47
N ASP A 67 1.12 7.05 -25.05
CA ASP A 67 1.53 5.74 -24.53
C ASP A 67 2.19 5.86 -23.14
N LEU A 68 3.04 6.87 -22.94
CA LEU A 68 3.64 7.13 -21.63
C LEU A 68 2.61 7.51 -20.58
N LYS A 69 1.64 8.37 -20.90
CA LYS A 69 0.55 8.74 -19.97
C LYS A 69 -0.26 7.51 -19.56
N LYS A 70 -0.54 6.62 -20.51
CA LYS A 70 -1.24 5.36 -20.24
C LYS A 70 -0.41 4.44 -19.33
N GLY A 71 0.88 4.26 -19.63
CA GLY A 71 1.78 3.44 -18.81
C GLY A 71 1.92 3.94 -17.37
N VAL A 72 2.06 5.27 -17.18
CA VAL A 72 2.08 5.88 -15.84
C VAL A 72 0.77 5.60 -15.09
N ALA A 73 -0.38 5.75 -15.75
CA ALA A 73 -1.68 5.50 -15.13
C ALA A 73 -1.84 4.04 -14.67
N GLU A 74 -1.42 3.08 -15.49
CA GLU A 74 -1.43 1.64 -15.15
C GLU A 74 -0.50 1.35 -13.96
N GLN A 75 0.68 1.96 -13.90
CA GLN A 75 1.60 1.81 -12.76
C GLN A 75 1.04 2.41 -11.46
N PHE A 76 0.33 3.54 -11.52
CA PHE A 76 -0.38 4.08 -10.36
C PHE A 76 -1.50 3.16 -9.88
N GLN A 77 -2.28 2.57 -10.79
CA GLN A 77 -3.31 1.60 -10.44
C GLN A 77 -2.70 0.38 -9.74
N LEU A 78 -1.56 -0.13 -10.23
CA LEU A 78 -0.84 -1.22 -9.60
C LEU A 78 -0.37 -0.86 -8.19
N LEU A 79 0.21 0.33 -7.99
CA LEU A 79 0.61 0.79 -6.66
C LEU A 79 -0.57 0.83 -5.69
N ASN A 80 -1.70 1.42 -6.11
CA ASN A 80 -2.90 1.50 -5.28
C ASN A 80 -3.45 0.11 -4.92
N ALA A 81 -3.42 -0.84 -5.86
CA ALA A 81 -3.86 -2.21 -5.62
C ALA A 81 -2.95 -2.94 -4.61
N LEU A 82 -1.63 -2.75 -4.73
CA LEU A 82 -0.67 -3.31 -3.78
C LEU A 82 -0.84 -2.70 -2.39
N ASP A 83 -1.03 -1.37 -2.29
CA ASP A 83 -1.29 -0.68 -1.02
C ASP A 83 -2.59 -1.19 -0.36
N ALA A 84 -3.65 -1.43 -1.14
CA ALA A 84 -4.89 -2.01 -0.64
C ALA A 84 -4.71 -3.45 -0.12
N GLN A 85 -3.90 -4.27 -0.80
CA GLN A 85 -3.59 -5.63 -0.35
C GLN A 85 -2.76 -5.64 0.94
N GLN A 86 -1.77 -4.74 1.07
CA GLN A 86 -1.03 -4.59 2.33
C GLN A 86 -1.95 -4.19 3.48
N ALA A 87 -2.82 -3.20 3.26
CA ALA A 87 -3.79 -2.79 4.27
C ALA A 87 -4.75 -3.92 4.66
N ALA A 88 -5.18 -4.75 3.71
CA ALA A 88 -6.02 -5.92 4.00
C ALA A 88 -5.29 -6.95 4.87
N PHE A 89 -4.03 -7.26 4.57
CA PHE A 89 -3.22 -8.22 5.34
C PHE A 89 -3.07 -7.79 6.82
N PHE A 90 -2.79 -6.51 7.07
CA PHE A 90 -2.66 -6.01 8.45
C PHE A 90 -4.01 -5.81 9.17
N ASN A 91 -5.12 -5.71 8.44
CA ASN A 91 -6.46 -5.61 9.02
C ASN A 91 -7.08 -6.99 9.30
N GLU A 92 -6.66 -8.05 8.61
CA GLU A 92 -7.08 -9.42 8.92
C GLU A 92 -6.43 -9.96 10.20
N ASP A 93 -5.23 -9.50 10.56
CA ASP A 93 -4.54 -9.87 11.81
C ASP A 93 -5.12 -9.22 13.09
N ASP A 94 -6.00 -8.21 12.98
CA ASP A 94 -6.65 -7.55 14.13
C ASP A 94 -8.12 -7.98 14.33
N HIS A 95 -8.58 -8.98 13.56
CA HIS A 95 -9.90 -9.56 13.71
C HIS A 95 -9.82 -11.05 14.05
N GLY A 96 -9.55 -11.33 15.33
CA GLY A 96 -10.17 -12.46 16.01
C GLY A 96 -9.30 -13.70 16.22
N HIS A 97 -8.30 -13.59 17.09
CA HIS A 97 -7.92 -14.71 17.97
C HIS A 97 -8.26 -14.38 19.43
N GLY A 98 -9.51 -13.95 19.65
CA GLY A 98 -10.22 -14.37 20.83
C GLY A 98 -10.56 -15.85 20.63
N HIS A 99 -9.75 -16.74 21.17
CA HIS A 99 -10.15 -18.13 21.37
C HIS A 99 -11.36 -18.13 22.30
N GLY A 100 -12.55 -18.00 21.70
CA GLY A 100 -13.78 -18.55 22.26
C GLY A 100 -13.59 -20.06 22.29
N HIS A 101 -13.07 -20.55 23.41
CA HIS A 101 -13.36 -21.90 23.84
C HIS A 101 -14.78 -21.85 24.40
N ASP A 102 -15.75 -21.98 23.50
CA ASP A 102 -17.03 -22.62 23.80
C ASP A 102 -16.71 -24.08 24.12
N ASP A 103 -16.28 -24.34 25.35
CA ASP A 103 -16.25 -25.68 25.92
C ASP A 103 -17.33 -25.71 27.00
N ASP A 104 -18.42 -26.37 26.61
CA ASP A 104 -19.57 -26.79 27.41
C ASP A 104 -19.17 -27.12 28.86
N ASP A 105 -19.46 -26.22 29.80
CA ASP A 105 -19.45 -26.58 31.22
C ASP A 105 -20.89 -26.62 31.75
N HIS A 106 -21.26 -27.83 32.13
CA HIS A 106 -22.62 -28.26 32.43
C HIS A 106 -23.19 -27.49 33.63
N GLY A 107 -24.12 -26.57 33.34
CA GLY A 107 -25.02 -25.99 34.33
C GLY A 107 -25.99 -27.05 34.88
N HIS A 108 -25.55 -27.76 35.91
CA HIS A 108 -26.41 -28.55 36.80
C HIS A 108 -26.09 -28.19 38.24
N ASP A 109 -26.81 -27.21 38.78
CA ASP A 109 -27.27 -27.38 40.15
C ASP A 109 -28.62 -26.72 40.40
N HIS A 110 -29.46 -27.49 41.08
CA HIS A 110 -30.80 -27.17 41.54
C HIS A 110 -30.72 -26.83 43.03
N GLY A 111 -31.30 -25.71 43.46
CA GLY A 111 -31.55 -25.49 44.89
C GLY A 111 -32.00 -24.06 45.17
N HIS A 112 -33.29 -23.80 45.27
CA HIS A 112 -34.12 -23.81 46.48
C HIS A 112 -34.20 -22.43 47.19
N GLU A 113 -35.38 -21.82 47.02
CA GLU A 113 -36.18 -21.07 48.01
C GLU A 113 -35.72 -19.75 48.65
N HIS A 114 -36.63 -18.78 48.46
CA HIS A 114 -37.21 -17.83 49.42
C HIS A 114 -36.34 -17.07 50.44
N GLY A 115 -36.33 -15.75 50.26
CA GLY A 115 -36.11 -14.77 51.33
C GLY A 115 -36.67 -13.40 50.94
N HIS A 116 -37.91 -13.12 51.33
CA HIS A 116 -38.49 -11.78 51.38
C HIS A 116 -37.70 -10.89 52.36
N GLU A 117 -37.59 -9.58 52.04
CA GLU A 117 -37.75 -8.41 52.94
C GLU A 117 -37.03 -7.19 52.30
N HIS A 118 -37.78 -6.21 51.78
CA HIS A 118 -38.19 -4.96 52.46
C HIS A 118 -37.03 -4.04 52.89
N GLY A 119 -36.94 -2.85 52.29
CA GLY A 119 -36.04 -1.79 52.75
C GLY A 119 -35.92 -0.55 51.85
N HIS A 120 -37.01 0.22 51.79
CA HIS A 120 -37.14 1.68 51.58
C HIS A 120 -36.05 2.53 50.88
N ALA A 121 -36.58 3.33 49.94
CA ALA A 121 -36.08 4.61 49.43
C ALA A 121 -35.61 5.60 50.51
N HIS A 122 -34.66 6.47 50.13
CA HIS A 122 -34.69 7.95 50.21
C HIS A 122 -33.34 8.45 49.64
N ALA A 123 -33.36 9.24 48.56
CA ALA A 123 -33.20 10.70 48.54
C ALA A 123 -31.80 11.16 48.97
#